data_AF-A0A8I6RYX9-F1
#
_entry.id   AF-A0A8I6RYX9-F1
#
_cell.length_a   1.000
_cell.length_b   1.000
_cell.length_c   1.000
_cell.angle_alpha   90.00
_cell.angle_beta   90.00
_cell.angle_gamma   90.00
#
_symmetry.space_group_name_H-M   'P 1'
#
loop_
_entity.id
_entity.type
_entity.pdbx_description
1 polymer ?
#
loop_
_entity_poly.entity_id
_entity_poly.type
_entity_poly.pdbx_seq_one_letter_code
_entity_poly.pdbx_strand_id
1 'polypeptide(L)'
;MADDEAKKAKQAEIERKRAEVRKRMEEASKAKKAKKGFMTPDRKKKLRLLLRKKAAEELKKEQERKAAERRRIIEERCGKCCDVENASEDKLKKICKDYHTRLYKLEDEKFDVEYIVKKKDFEIADLNSQVNDLRGKFVKPTLKKVSKYENKFAKLQKKAAEFNFRNQLKVVKKKEFTLEEEDKEPKKSEKAEWMKK
;
A
#
# COMPACT_ATOMS: atom_id res chain seq x y z
N MET A 1 71.97 23.27 -4.17
CA MET A 1 71.90 21.81 -4.35
C MET A 1 71.39 21.06 -3.12
N ALA A 2 71.83 21.36 -1.89
CA ALA A 2 71.37 20.66 -0.68
C ALA A 2 69.91 20.99 -0.25
N ASP A 3 69.44 22.22 -0.49
CA ASP A 3 68.09 22.65 -0.06
C ASP A 3 66.95 22.07 -0.90
N ASP A 4 67.18 21.77 -2.18
CA ASP A 4 66.18 21.17 -3.07
C ASP A 4 65.98 19.68 -2.78
N GLU A 5 67.04 18.99 -2.37
CA GLU A 5 66.99 17.59 -1.99
C GLU A 5 66.23 17.40 -0.67
N ALA A 6 66.42 18.31 0.30
CA ALA A 6 65.67 18.34 1.55
C ALA A 6 64.17 18.62 1.34
N LYS A 7 63.81 19.50 0.38
CA LYS A 7 62.40 19.74 0.01
C LYS A 7 61.78 18.54 -0.69
N LYS A 8 62.52 17.88 -1.58
CA LYS A 8 62.06 16.67 -2.28
C LYS A 8 61.84 15.51 -1.31
N ALA A 9 62.71 15.34 -0.32
CA ALA A 9 62.56 14.34 0.74
C ALA A 9 61.31 14.60 1.61
N LYS A 10 61.07 15.87 2.01
CA LYS A 10 59.85 16.25 2.75
C LYS A 10 58.57 16.02 1.95
N GLN A 11 58.59 16.33 0.65
CA GLN A 11 57.44 16.11 -0.25
C GLN A 11 57.13 14.61 -0.39
N ALA A 12 58.17 13.78 -0.55
CA ALA A 12 58.04 12.33 -0.64
C ALA A 12 57.50 11.71 0.66
N GLU A 13 57.90 12.23 1.82
CA GLU A 13 57.38 11.78 3.11
C GLU A 13 55.89 12.14 3.30
N ILE A 14 55.48 13.34 2.87
CA ILE A 14 54.08 13.78 2.88
C ILE A 14 53.24 12.91 1.95
N GLU A 15 53.75 12.59 0.76
CA GLU A 15 53.06 11.75 -0.21
C GLU A 15 52.93 10.30 0.28
N ARG A 16 53.97 9.75 0.93
CA ARG A 16 53.92 8.44 1.60
C ARG A 16 52.87 8.42 2.71
N LYS A 17 52.82 9.44 3.57
CA LYS A 17 51.81 9.57 4.63
C LYS A 17 50.39 9.68 4.05
N ARG A 18 50.21 10.43 2.95
CA ARG A 18 48.91 10.53 2.25
C ARG A 18 48.49 9.21 1.62
N ALA A 19 49.42 8.49 0.99
CA ALA A 19 49.17 7.18 0.39
C ALA A 19 48.78 6.13 1.45
N GLU A 20 49.44 6.16 2.60
CA GLU A 20 49.14 5.28 3.74
C GLU A 20 47.74 5.56 4.32
N VAL A 21 47.38 6.82 4.51
CA VAL A 21 46.02 7.21 4.94
C VAL A 21 44.97 6.79 3.91
N ARG A 22 45.25 6.95 2.61
CA ARG A 22 44.35 6.53 1.54
C ARG A 22 44.17 5.01 1.51
N LYS A 23 45.26 4.25 1.67
CA LYS A 23 45.23 2.78 1.75
C LYS A 23 44.45 2.30 2.97
N ARG A 24 44.66 2.91 4.14
CA ARG A 24 43.90 2.62 5.38
C ARG A 24 42.40 2.93 5.22
N MET A 25 42.05 4.02 4.55
CA MET A 25 40.66 4.38 4.25
C MET A 25 40.02 3.41 3.24
N GLU A 26 40.78 2.93 2.26
CA GLU A 26 40.31 1.95 1.27
C GLU A 26 40.12 0.55 1.88
N GLU A 27 41.04 0.10 2.74
CA GLU A 27 40.95 -1.16 3.47
C GLU A 27 39.77 -1.16 4.47
N ALA A 28 39.58 -0.07 5.21
CA ALA A 28 38.40 0.12 6.07
C ALA A 28 37.08 0.12 5.27
N SER A 29 37.11 0.62 4.03
CA SER A 29 35.95 0.62 3.12
C SER A 29 35.68 -0.76 2.51
N LYS A 30 36.73 -1.54 2.19
CA LYS A 30 36.62 -2.93 1.72
C LYS A 30 36.10 -3.86 2.82
N ALA A 31 36.56 -3.71 4.06
CA ALA A 31 36.06 -4.47 5.21
C ALA A 31 34.57 -4.18 5.50
N LYS A 32 34.10 -2.94 5.27
CA LYS A 32 32.66 -2.60 5.35
C LYS A 32 31.84 -3.16 4.18
N LYS A 33 32.43 -3.35 3.00
CA LYS A 33 31.76 -3.96 1.84
C LYS A 33 31.59 -5.48 1.99
N ALA A 34 32.50 -6.17 2.70
CA ALA A 34 32.44 -7.62 2.90
C ALA A 34 31.30 -8.08 3.84
N LYS A 35 30.76 -7.20 4.70
CA LYS A 35 29.63 -7.51 5.60
C LYS A 35 28.23 -7.22 5.01
N LYS A 36 28.10 -7.08 3.69
CA LYS A 36 26.82 -6.81 3.00
C LYS A 36 26.02 -8.12 2.88
N GLY A 37 25.46 -8.61 3.98
CA GLY A 37 24.64 -9.82 4.00
C GLY A 37 23.46 -9.73 3.02
N PHE A 38 23.31 -10.75 2.16
CA PHE A 38 22.23 -11.17 1.22
C PHE A 38 21.42 -10.11 0.42
N MET A 39 21.30 -8.87 0.87
CA MET A 39 20.38 -7.85 0.37
C MET A 39 20.86 -6.45 0.76
N THR A 40 20.89 -5.51 -0.19
CA THR A 40 21.12 -4.09 0.15
C THR A 40 19.93 -3.53 0.95
N PRO A 41 20.16 -2.62 1.92
CA PRO A 41 19.08 -1.97 2.66
C PRO A 41 18.02 -1.33 1.77
N ASP A 42 18.43 -0.72 0.65
CA ASP A 42 17.53 -0.11 -0.34
C ASP A 42 16.65 -1.15 -1.03
N ARG A 43 17.21 -2.29 -1.44
CA ARG A 43 16.42 -3.39 -2.02
C ARG A 43 15.43 -3.93 -0.99
N LYS A 44 15.80 -4.00 0.30
CA LYS A 44 14.91 -4.49 1.38
C LYS A 44 13.75 -3.54 1.63
N LYS A 45 14.02 -2.23 1.58
CA LYS A 45 13.00 -1.18 1.66
C LYS A 45 12.05 -1.23 0.46
N LYS A 46 12.57 -1.36 -0.76
CA LYS A 46 11.78 -1.51 -1.99
C LYS A 46 10.88 -2.74 -1.94
N LEU A 47 11.42 -3.88 -1.49
CA LEU A 47 10.65 -5.12 -1.37
C LEU A 47 9.51 -5.00 -0.35
N ARG A 48 9.76 -4.44 0.85
CA ARG A 48 8.70 -4.19 1.84
C ARG A 48 7.61 -3.26 1.31
N LEU A 49 7.96 -2.27 0.49
CA LEU A 49 6.99 -1.39 -0.16
C LEU A 49 6.13 -2.17 -1.16
N LEU A 50 6.75 -3.01 -2.00
CA LEU A 50 6.03 -3.85 -2.97
C LEU A 50 5.10 -4.85 -2.28
N LEU A 51 5.54 -5.49 -1.19
CA LEU A 51 4.68 -6.39 -0.41
C LEU A 51 3.45 -5.67 0.15
N ARG A 52 3.61 -4.47 0.72
CA ARG A 52 2.46 -3.71 1.24
C ARG A 52 1.52 -3.25 0.13
N LYS A 53 2.06 -2.85 -1.03
CA LYS A 53 1.25 -2.50 -2.21
C LYS A 53 0.43 -3.69 -2.68
N LYS A 54 1.06 -4.86 -2.85
CA LYS A 54 0.38 -6.09 -3.23
C LYS A 54 -0.66 -6.50 -2.18
N ALA A 55 -0.33 -6.43 -0.89
CA ALA A 55 -1.28 -6.73 0.18
C ALA A 55 -2.50 -5.80 0.17
N ALA A 56 -2.31 -4.50 -0.10
CA ALA A 56 -3.42 -3.55 -0.21
C ALA A 56 -4.29 -3.81 -1.45
N GLU A 57 -3.67 -4.16 -2.58
CA GLU A 57 -4.37 -4.53 -3.81
C GLU A 57 -5.20 -5.81 -3.64
N GLU A 58 -4.61 -6.87 -3.09
CA GLU A 58 -5.31 -8.13 -2.78
C GLU A 58 -6.45 -7.91 -1.77
N LEU A 59 -6.24 -7.06 -0.75
CA LEU A 59 -7.30 -6.70 0.20
C LEU A 59 -8.49 -6.03 -0.49
N LYS A 60 -8.23 -5.11 -1.44
CA LYS A 60 -9.28 -4.44 -2.21
C LYS A 60 -10.02 -5.43 -3.11
N LYS A 61 -9.29 -6.30 -3.80
CA LYS A 61 -9.86 -7.35 -4.65
C LYS A 61 -10.74 -8.32 -3.86
N GLU A 62 -10.31 -8.69 -2.66
CA GLU A 62 -11.09 -9.52 -1.75
C GLU A 62 -12.39 -8.84 -1.31
N GLN A 63 -12.32 -7.53 -0.98
CA GLN A 63 -13.50 -6.75 -0.62
C GLN A 63 -14.51 -6.67 -1.78
N GLU A 64 -14.04 -6.43 -3.01
CA GLU A 64 -14.87 -6.41 -4.21
C GLU A 64 -15.51 -7.79 -4.47
N ARG A 65 -14.74 -8.88 -4.33
CA ARG A 65 -15.27 -10.25 -4.44
C ARG A 65 -16.34 -10.54 -3.40
N LYS A 66 -16.10 -10.19 -2.14
CA LYS A 66 -17.07 -10.38 -1.04
C LYS A 66 -18.33 -9.53 -1.24
N ALA A 67 -18.18 -8.31 -1.77
CA ALA A 67 -19.32 -7.46 -2.09
C ALA A 67 -20.15 -8.00 -3.27
N ALA A 68 -19.50 -8.51 -4.31
CA ALA A 68 -20.16 -9.16 -5.44
C ALA A 68 -20.91 -10.43 -4.99
N GLU A 69 -20.27 -11.27 -4.17
CA GLU A 69 -20.89 -12.48 -3.62
C GLU A 69 -22.09 -12.12 -2.73
N ARG A 70 -21.96 -11.09 -1.89
CA ARG A 70 -23.09 -10.59 -1.08
C ARG A 70 -24.26 -10.18 -1.95
N ARG A 71 -24.01 -9.49 -3.09
CA ARG A 71 -25.08 -9.12 -4.03
C ARG A 71 -25.73 -10.35 -4.65
N ARG A 72 -24.94 -11.33 -5.10
CA ARG A 72 -25.43 -12.59 -5.67
C ARG A 72 -26.34 -13.33 -4.69
N ILE A 73 -25.90 -13.49 -3.44
CA ILE A 73 -26.66 -14.18 -2.40
C ILE A 73 -27.97 -13.44 -2.07
N ILE A 74 -27.96 -12.10 -2.04
CA ILE A 74 -29.18 -11.32 -1.80
C ILE A 74 -30.16 -11.52 -2.96
N GLU A 75 -29.71 -11.47 -4.20
CA GLU A 75 -30.54 -11.69 -5.37
C GLU A 75 -31.15 -13.11 -5.37
N GLU A 76 -30.35 -14.13 -5.06
CA GLU A 76 -30.79 -15.52 -4.95
C GLU A 76 -31.82 -15.72 -3.82
N ARG A 77 -31.57 -15.14 -2.63
CA ARG A 77 -32.46 -15.29 -1.46
C ARG A 77 -33.74 -14.48 -1.57
N CYS A 78 -33.67 -13.24 -2.03
CA CYS A 78 -34.82 -12.35 -2.12
C CYS A 78 -35.68 -12.66 -3.35
N GLY A 79 -35.08 -13.17 -4.43
CA GLY A 79 -35.77 -13.49 -5.67
C GLY A 79 -36.41 -12.28 -6.33
N LYS A 80 -37.31 -12.54 -7.28
CA LYS A 80 -38.12 -11.49 -7.93
C LYS A 80 -39.30 -11.11 -7.03
N CYS A 81 -39.65 -9.83 -7.01
CA CYS A 81 -40.85 -9.35 -6.33
C CYS A 81 -42.10 -10.08 -6.87
N CYS A 82 -43.07 -10.38 -6.01
CA CYS A 82 -44.34 -10.92 -6.49
C CYS A 82 -45.07 -9.88 -7.35
N ASP A 83 -45.82 -10.35 -8.33
CA ASP A 83 -46.73 -9.48 -9.09
C ASP A 83 -47.87 -9.05 -8.16
N VAL A 84 -47.82 -7.79 -7.72
CA VAL A 84 -48.81 -7.15 -6.85
C VAL A 84 -49.84 -6.34 -7.63
N GLU A 85 -49.55 -5.99 -8.89
CA GLU A 85 -50.42 -5.12 -9.69
C GLU A 85 -51.52 -5.91 -10.38
N ASN A 86 -51.24 -7.14 -10.82
CA ASN A 86 -52.22 -8.00 -11.49
C ASN A 86 -52.80 -9.11 -10.59
N ALA A 87 -52.53 -9.07 -9.28
CA ALA A 87 -53.00 -10.08 -8.34
C ALA A 87 -54.43 -9.82 -7.84
N SER A 88 -55.20 -10.89 -7.64
CA SER A 88 -56.50 -10.82 -6.97
C SER A 88 -56.35 -10.50 -5.48
N GLU A 89 -57.40 -9.96 -4.86
CA GLU A 89 -57.39 -9.55 -3.45
C GLU A 89 -57.00 -10.71 -2.50
N ASP A 90 -57.51 -11.91 -2.74
CA ASP A 90 -57.18 -13.09 -1.93
C ASP A 90 -55.71 -13.50 -2.08
N LYS A 91 -55.16 -13.36 -3.30
CA LYS A 91 -53.75 -13.63 -3.57
C LYS A 91 -52.86 -12.60 -2.86
N LEU A 92 -53.25 -11.32 -2.86
CA LEU A 92 -52.56 -10.26 -2.11
C LEU A 92 -52.56 -10.53 -0.60
N LYS A 93 -53.70 -10.90 -0.02
CA LYS A 93 -53.79 -11.28 1.41
C LYS A 93 -52.88 -12.45 1.76
N LYS A 94 -52.79 -13.46 0.88
CA LYS A 94 -51.89 -14.60 1.06
C LYS A 94 -50.42 -14.17 1.03
N ILE A 95 -50.01 -13.38 0.03
CA ILE A 95 -48.65 -12.86 -0.11
C ILE A 95 -48.23 -12.10 1.15
N CYS A 96 -49.08 -11.23 1.70
CA CYS A 96 -48.78 -10.49 2.93
C CYS A 96 -48.54 -11.42 4.13
N LYS A 97 -49.35 -12.47 4.29
CA LYS A 97 -49.20 -13.46 5.38
C LYS A 97 -47.91 -14.28 5.22
N ASP A 98 -47.60 -14.68 3.99
CA ASP A 98 -46.38 -15.45 3.68
C ASP A 98 -45.12 -14.62 3.96
N TYR A 99 -45.10 -13.34 3.55
CA TYR A 99 -44.00 -12.43 3.87
C TYR A 99 -43.86 -12.18 5.37
N HIS A 100 -44.96 -11.97 6.09
CA HIS A 100 -44.91 -11.77 7.54
C HIS A 100 -44.33 -13.00 8.26
N THR A 101 -44.77 -14.20 7.89
CA THR A 101 -44.25 -15.46 8.44
C THR A 101 -42.76 -15.63 8.14
N ARG A 102 -42.33 -15.28 6.92
CA ARG A 102 -40.93 -15.33 6.51
C ARG A 102 -40.07 -14.33 7.28
N LEU A 103 -40.55 -13.10 7.47
CA LEU A 103 -39.85 -12.06 8.24
C LEU A 103 -39.66 -12.49 9.69
N TYR A 104 -40.68 -13.07 10.33
CA TYR A 104 -40.59 -13.57 11.69
C TYR A 104 -39.46 -14.61 11.84
N LYS A 105 -39.38 -15.60 10.94
CA LYS A 105 -38.31 -16.60 10.96
C LYS A 105 -36.92 -16.00 10.70
N LEU A 106 -36.82 -15.07 9.76
CA LEU A 106 -35.55 -14.40 9.46
C LEU A 106 -35.05 -13.55 10.63
N GLU A 107 -35.96 -12.93 11.40
CA GLU A 107 -35.60 -12.15 12.58
C GLU A 107 -35.04 -13.05 13.69
N ASP A 108 -35.64 -14.22 13.90
CA ASP A 108 -35.16 -15.26 14.83
C ASP A 108 -33.75 -15.73 14.44
N GLU A 109 -33.55 -16.13 13.18
CA GLU A 109 -32.22 -16.52 12.66
C GLU A 109 -31.19 -15.37 12.76
N LYS A 110 -31.61 -14.13 12.51
CA LYS A 110 -30.74 -12.96 12.62
C LYS A 110 -30.28 -12.76 14.07
N PHE A 111 -31.19 -12.87 15.03
CA PHE A 111 -30.88 -12.69 16.44
C PHE A 111 -29.81 -13.69 16.92
N ASP A 112 -29.94 -14.96 16.56
CA ASP A 112 -28.96 -15.99 16.91
C ASP A 112 -27.56 -15.67 16.36
N VAL A 113 -27.48 -15.27 15.09
CA VAL A 113 -26.22 -14.88 14.45
C VAL A 113 -25.62 -13.63 15.11
N GLU A 114 -26.43 -12.61 15.38
CA GLU A 114 -25.99 -11.40 16.06
C GLU A 114 -25.45 -11.69 17.47
N TYR A 115 -26.11 -12.58 18.21
CA TYR A 115 -25.66 -12.99 19.53
C TYR A 115 -24.31 -13.71 19.48
N ILE A 116 -24.13 -14.62 18.52
CA ILE A 116 -22.85 -15.32 18.31
C ILE A 116 -21.74 -14.32 17.96
N VAL A 117 -21.99 -13.39 17.05
CA VAL A 117 -21.02 -12.34 16.68
C VAL A 117 -20.64 -11.51 17.90
N LYS A 118 -21.64 -11.07 18.69
CA LYS A 118 -21.40 -10.29 19.91
C LYS A 118 -20.55 -11.05 20.93
N LYS A 119 -20.82 -12.35 21.13
CA LYS A 119 -20.01 -13.21 22.01
C LYS A 119 -18.56 -13.30 21.52
N LYS A 120 -18.36 -13.43 20.20
CA LYS A 120 -17.02 -13.46 19.60
C LYS A 120 -16.29 -12.14 19.70
N ASP A 121 -16.99 -11.02 19.57
CA ASP A 121 -16.40 -9.70 19.79
C ASP A 121 -15.92 -9.51 21.23
N PHE A 122 -16.70 -9.98 22.22
CA PHE A 122 -16.27 -9.99 23.62
C PHE A 122 -15.03 -10.87 23.84
N GLU A 123 -15.00 -12.07 23.27
CA GLU A 123 -13.85 -12.98 23.35
C GLU A 123 -12.60 -12.36 22.72
N ILE A 124 -12.73 -11.70 21.57
CA ILE A 124 -11.64 -10.98 20.91
C ILE A 124 -11.15 -9.81 21.77
N ALA A 125 -12.06 -9.05 22.38
CA ALA A 125 -11.70 -7.92 23.24
C ALA A 125 -10.94 -8.38 24.48
N ASP A 126 -11.39 -9.47 25.12
CA ASP A 126 -10.73 -10.06 26.27
C ASP A 126 -9.32 -10.57 25.92
N LEU A 127 -9.19 -11.37 24.85
CA LEU A 127 -7.90 -11.85 24.36
C LEU A 127 -6.96 -10.70 23.98
N ASN A 128 -7.46 -9.64 23.35
CA ASN A 128 -6.67 -8.46 23.06
C ASN A 128 -6.18 -7.75 24.33
N SER A 129 -6.99 -7.70 25.38
CA SER A 129 -6.58 -7.16 26.68
C SER A 129 -5.45 -8.00 27.28
N GLN A 130 -5.63 -9.33 27.34
CA GLN A 130 -4.62 -10.25 27.86
C GLN A 130 -3.28 -10.12 27.11
N VAL A 131 -3.31 -10.06 25.77
CA VAL A 131 -2.10 -9.85 24.94
C VAL A 131 -1.43 -8.50 25.23
N ASN A 132 -2.20 -7.45 25.48
CA ASN A 132 -1.66 -6.14 25.82
C ASN A 132 -1.02 -6.11 27.20
N ASP A 133 -1.62 -6.77 28.20
CA ASP A 133 -1.05 -6.87 29.54
C ASP A 133 0.25 -7.69 29.53
N LEU A 134 0.30 -8.80 28.79
CA LEU A 134 1.52 -9.60 28.59
C LEU A 134 2.64 -8.82 27.88
N ARG A 135 2.30 -8.00 26.89
CA ARG A 135 3.25 -7.13 26.19
C ARG A 135 3.72 -5.96 27.07
N GLY A 136 3.09 -5.77 28.23
CA GLY A 136 3.30 -4.67 29.15
C GLY A 136 2.46 -3.46 28.77
N LYS A 137 1.51 -3.08 29.63
CA LYS A 137 0.67 -1.85 29.50
C LYS A 137 1.49 -0.58 29.24
N PHE A 138 2.75 -0.58 29.66
CA PHE A 138 3.72 0.50 29.49
C PHE A 138 4.91 0.04 28.62
N VAL A 139 4.67 -0.28 27.34
CA VAL A 139 5.79 -0.38 26.38
C VAL A 139 6.41 1.01 26.25
N LYS A 140 7.46 1.29 27.03
CA LYS A 140 8.18 2.57 26.99
C LYS A 140 8.63 2.82 25.54
N PRO A 141 8.04 3.78 24.81
CA PRO A 141 8.44 4.03 23.44
C PRO A 141 9.91 4.43 23.46
N THR A 142 10.73 3.80 22.63
CA THR A 142 12.14 4.17 22.54
C THR A 142 12.22 5.60 22.02
N LEU A 143 12.66 6.54 22.86
CA LEU A 143 12.76 7.95 22.53
C LEU A 143 13.75 8.11 21.37
N LYS A 144 13.23 8.32 20.16
CA LYS A 144 14.04 8.68 19.01
C LYS A 144 14.37 10.17 19.10
N LYS A 145 15.64 10.53 18.95
CA LYS A 145 16.07 11.93 18.81
C LYS A 145 15.51 12.48 17.50
N VAL A 146 14.37 13.16 17.57
CA VAL A 146 13.74 13.80 16.41
C VAL A 146 14.22 15.26 16.37
N SER A 147 14.87 15.67 15.28
CA SER A 147 15.19 17.08 15.08
C SER A 147 13.90 17.85 14.79
N LYS A 148 13.65 18.94 15.54
CA LYS A 148 12.45 19.80 15.41
C LYS A 148 12.24 20.33 13.97
N TYR A 149 13.29 20.37 13.15
CA TYR A 149 13.27 20.96 11.80
C TYR A 149 13.31 19.94 10.66
N GLU A 150 13.61 18.67 10.92
CA GLU A 150 13.78 17.64 9.88
C GLU A 150 12.47 17.38 9.11
N ASN A 151 11.34 17.39 9.82
CA ASN A 151 10.01 17.28 9.21
C ASN A 151 9.58 18.54 8.42
N LYS A 152 10.07 19.73 8.81
CA LYS A 152 9.83 20.97 8.05
C LYS A 152 10.68 21.01 6.77
N PHE A 153 11.93 20.53 6.85
CA PHE A 153 12.83 20.45 5.69
C PHE A 153 12.39 19.38 4.68
N ALA A 154 11.89 18.22 5.14
CA ALA A 154 11.32 17.20 4.27
C ALA A 154 10.08 17.70 3.50
N LYS A 155 9.24 18.55 4.11
CA LYS A 155 8.12 19.22 3.41
C LYS A 155 8.62 20.22 2.37
N LEU A 156 9.70 20.95 2.68
CA LEU A 156 10.31 21.90 1.73
C LEU A 156 10.93 21.17 0.52
N GLN A 157 11.61 20.05 0.74
CA GLN A 157 12.19 19.22 -0.33
C GLN A 157 11.11 18.57 -1.20
N LYS A 158 9.97 18.14 -0.64
CA LYS A 158 8.84 17.64 -1.42
C LYS A 158 8.22 18.72 -2.31
N LYS A 159 8.02 19.93 -1.78
CA LYS A 159 7.54 21.08 -2.57
C LYS A 159 8.53 21.49 -3.67
N ALA A 160 9.82 21.47 -3.37
CA ALA A 160 10.86 21.73 -4.38
C ALA A 160 10.91 20.62 -5.44
N ALA A 161 10.66 19.36 -5.04
CA ALA A 161 10.58 18.25 -5.97
C ALA A 161 9.32 18.26 -6.85
N GLU A 162 8.19 18.78 -6.35
CA GLU A 162 6.98 19.08 -7.11
C GLU A 162 7.17 20.26 -8.08
N PHE A 163 7.96 21.26 -7.69
CA PHE A 163 8.36 22.40 -8.54
C PHE A 163 9.57 22.08 -9.44
N ASN A 164 9.92 20.80 -9.64
CA ASN A 164 10.95 20.45 -10.59
C ASN A 164 10.54 20.87 -12.01
N PHE A 165 11.37 21.69 -12.65
CA PHE A 165 11.27 22.20 -14.02
C PHE A 165 10.90 21.14 -15.09
N ARG A 166 11.14 19.86 -14.79
CA ARG A 166 10.72 18.70 -15.59
C ARG A 166 9.19 18.57 -15.75
N ASN A 167 8.39 19.01 -14.77
CA ASN A 167 6.93 18.98 -14.86
C ASN A 167 6.35 20.11 -15.74
N GLN A 168 7.13 21.16 -16.03
CA GLN A 168 6.76 22.23 -16.98
C GLN A 168 7.27 21.98 -18.40
N LEU A 169 8.15 20.99 -18.60
CA LEU A 169 8.60 20.60 -19.93
C LEU A 169 7.56 19.68 -20.57
N LYS A 170 7.00 20.09 -21.72
CA LYS A 170 6.22 19.19 -22.58
C LYS A 170 7.12 18.04 -23.02
N VAL A 171 6.94 16.87 -22.42
CA VAL A 171 7.59 15.64 -22.90
C VAL A 171 7.01 15.34 -24.28
N VAL A 172 7.84 15.41 -25.32
CA VAL A 172 7.47 14.99 -26.67
C VAL A 172 7.20 13.48 -26.60
N LYS A 173 5.93 13.09 -26.77
CA LYS A 173 5.53 11.69 -26.90
C LYS A 173 6.06 11.13 -28.22
N LYS A 174 7.35 10.76 -28.26
CA LYS A 174 7.86 9.85 -29.30
C LYS A 174 7.38 8.45 -28.93
N LYS A 175 6.43 7.93 -29.70
CA LYS A 175 5.82 6.59 -29.56
C LYS A 175 6.76 5.43 -29.96
N GLU A 176 8.07 5.64 -30.05
CA GLU A 176 9.01 4.63 -30.53
C GLU A 176 9.76 3.88 -29.42
N PHE A 177 9.55 4.19 -28.13
CA PHE A 177 10.32 3.56 -27.04
C PHE A 177 9.49 3.04 -25.86
N THR A 178 8.16 2.95 -25.98
CA THR A 178 7.33 2.20 -25.03
C THR A 178 7.08 0.81 -25.58
N LEU A 179 7.75 -0.17 -24.97
CA LEU A 179 7.54 -1.59 -25.16
C LEU A 179 6.04 -1.90 -25.07
N GLU A 180 5.54 -2.53 -26.12
CA GLU A 180 4.16 -2.92 -26.35
C GLU A 180 3.82 -4.16 -25.53
N GLU A 181 3.60 -3.99 -24.23
CA GLU A 181 2.89 -4.98 -23.40
C GLU A 181 1.91 -4.25 -22.49
N GLU A 182 0.65 -4.71 -22.53
CA GLU A 182 -0.56 -4.15 -21.89
C GLU A 182 -1.19 -2.91 -22.56
N ASP A 183 -1.85 -3.15 -23.70
CA ASP A 183 -3.01 -2.37 -24.10
C ASP A 183 -4.12 -3.32 -24.61
N LYS A 184 -4.81 -3.96 -23.67
CA LYS A 184 -6.13 -4.60 -23.92
C LYS A 184 -7.21 -3.76 -23.24
N GLU A 185 -7.55 -2.63 -23.85
CA GLU A 185 -8.92 -2.11 -23.80
C GLU A 185 -9.35 -1.65 -25.21
N PRO A 186 -10.58 -2.00 -25.65
CA PRO A 186 -11.05 -1.67 -26.99
C PRO A 186 -11.31 -0.16 -27.07
N LYS A 187 -10.57 0.52 -27.96
CA LYS A 187 -10.87 1.88 -28.39
C LYS A 187 -12.30 1.92 -28.94
N LYS A 188 -13.24 2.48 -28.16
CA LYS A 188 -14.46 3.07 -28.73
C LYS A 188 -13.99 4.21 -29.64
N SER A 189 -14.06 3.98 -30.95
CA SER A 189 -13.85 4.99 -31.96
C SER A 189 -15.00 5.99 -31.90
N GLU A 190 -14.85 7.02 -31.08
CA GLU A 190 -15.49 8.31 -31.35
C GLU A 190 -14.97 8.79 -32.71
N LYS A 191 -15.78 8.58 -33.75
CA LYS A 191 -15.64 9.31 -35.00
C LYS A 191 -15.74 10.80 -34.68
N ALA A 192 -14.67 11.54 -34.97
CA ALA A 192 -14.64 12.99 -34.84
C ALA A 192 -15.78 13.64 -35.64
N GLU A 193 -16.45 14.63 -35.05
CA GLU A 193 -17.68 15.25 -35.54
C GLU A 193 -17.58 15.96 -36.91
N TRP A 194 -16.38 16.16 -37.46
CA TRP A 194 -16.21 16.76 -38.79
C TRP A 194 -16.28 15.75 -39.95
N MET A 195 -16.37 14.43 -39.66
CA MET A 195 -16.55 13.37 -40.67
C MET A 195 -18.01 13.01 -40.93
N LYS A 196 -18.98 13.76 -40.39
CA LYS A 196 -20.37 13.71 -40.84
C LYS A 196 -20.61 14.87 -41.80
N LYS A 197 -20.39 14.63 -43.08
CA LYS A 197 -20.98 15.42 -44.17
C LYS A 197 -21.71 14.47 -45.10
#